data_AF-A5DZB3-F1
#
_entry.id   AF-A5DZB3-F1
#
_cell.length_a   1.000
_cell.length_b   1.000
_cell.length_c   1.000
_cell.angle_alpha   90.00
_cell.angle_beta   90.00
_cell.angle_gamma   90.00
#
_symmetry.space_group_name_H-M   'P 1'
#
loop_
_entity.id
_entity.type
_entity.pdbx_description
1 polymer ?
#
loop_
_entity_poly.entity_id
_entity_poly.type
_entity_poly.pdbx_seq_one_letter_code
_entity_poly.pdbx_strand_id
1 'polypeptide(L)'
;MAGHGNLIGSNLQDIKDVIDMIEDKSRVGVCLDTCHSFAAGYDILDATKLEDFLQNFDDLIGAEYLSAIHLNDSKAPLGANRDLHQKLGQGFLGLEVFRAIANCKRLQNIPIVLETPIEKNETDEIYGEEIKLLEWLEGKLVDDAEYIEKRDQLSTAGQKERLEHLKKYEAKTKKNAKATASKRKTNKTIKAEERENDDDDIINKVTKKQKVTR
;
A
#
# COMPACT_ATOMS: atom_id res chain seq x y z
N MET A 1 8.03 -1.82 3.59
CA MET A 1 7.65 -0.52 3.00
C MET A 1 6.15 -0.38 2.72
N ALA A 2 5.33 -1.42 2.89
CA ALA A 2 3.87 -1.37 2.72
C ALA A 2 3.09 -0.58 3.81
N GLY A 3 3.55 0.58 4.28
CA GLY A 3 2.83 1.43 5.25
C GLY A 3 2.62 0.80 6.65
N HIS A 4 3.40 -0.22 6.99
CA HIS A 4 3.26 -0.97 8.23
C HIS A 4 4.08 -0.35 9.37
N GLY A 5 3.42 -0.09 10.50
CA GLY A 5 4.10 0.32 11.74
C GLY A 5 4.86 1.64 11.57
N ASN A 6 6.15 1.62 11.89
CA ASN A 6 7.04 2.79 11.83
C ASN A 6 8.01 2.73 10.63
N LEU A 7 7.68 1.97 9.58
CA LEU A 7 8.52 1.86 8.39
C LEU A 7 8.36 3.10 7.50
N ILE A 8 9.48 3.63 7.01
CA ILE A 8 9.55 4.73 6.03
C ILE A 8 9.53 4.16 4.60
N GLY A 9 9.12 4.96 3.62
CA GLY A 9 9.18 4.58 2.20
C GLY A 9 7.88 3.96 1.68
N SER A 10 6.78 4.18 2.40
CA SER A 10 5.44 3.81 1.93
C SER A 10 4.78 4.91 1.10
N ASN A 11 5.21 6.15 1.30
CA ASN A 11 4.82 7.30 0.50
C ASN A 11 6.00 7.67 -0.41
N LEU A 12 5.73 8.00 -1.68
CA LEU A 12 6.74 8.49 -2.61
C LEU A 12 7.45 9.75 -2.09
N GLN A 13 6.77 10.59 -1.30
CA GLN A 13 7.40 11.75 -0.66
C GLN A 13 8.52 11.35 0.30
N ASP A 14 8.37 10.26 1.05
CA ASP A 14 9.42 9.77 1.94
C ASP A 14 10.70 9.43 1.14
N ILE A 15 10.52 8.83 -0.04
CA ILE A 15 11.62 8.44 -0.93
C ILE A 15 12.30 9.68 -1.49
N LYS A 16 11.51 10.65 -1.97
CA LYS A 16 12.01 11.94 -2.41
C LYS A 16 12.85 12.62 -1.33
N ASP A 17 12.32 12.72 -0.11
CA ASP A 17 12.98 13.39 1.01
C ASP A 17 14.33 12.73 1.32
N VAL A 18 14.39 11.39 1.27
CA VAL A 18 15.65 10.64 1.44
C VAL A 18 16.64 10.97 0.32
N ILE A 19 16.22 10.96 -0.94
CA ILE A 19 17.08 11.29 -2.09
C ILE A 19 17.61 12.72 -1.99
N ASP A 20 16.77 13.67 -1.59
CA ASP A 20 17.13 15.08 -1.45
C ASP A 20 18.26 15.27 -0.42
N MET A 21 18.28 14.46 0.64
CA MET A 21 19.32 14.45 1.67
C MET A 21 20.65 13.79 1.23
N ILE A 22 20.68 13.05 0.12
CA ILE A 22 21.89 12.39 -0.37
C ILE A 22 22.74 13.36 -1.20
N GLU A 23 24.03 13.48 -0.87
CA GLU A 23 24.97 14.34 -1.61
C GLU A 23 25.24 13.81 -3.02
N ASP A 24 25.68 12.55 -3.13
CA ASP A 24 25.96 11.89 -4.40
C ASP A 24 24.75 11.08 -4.88
N LYS A 25 23.84 11.76 -5.58
CA LYS A 25 22.60 11.18 -6.12
C LYS A 25 22.84 10.17 -7.25
N SER A 26 24.04 10.13 -7.84
CA SER A 26 24.35 9.22 -8.96
C SER A 26 24.41 7.74 -8.55
N ARG A 27 24.52 7.45 -7.24
CA ARG A 27 24.58 6.11 -6.67
C ARG A 27 23.29 5.67 -5.99
N VAL A 28 22.18 6.32 -6.32
CA VAL A 28 20.87 6.06 -5.73
C VAL A 28 19.92 5.57 -6.81
N GLY A 29 19.12 4.58 -6.44
CA GLY A 29 18.02 4.06 -7.25
C GLY A 29 16.86 3.66 -6.36
N VAL A 30 15.69 3.52 -6.97
CA VAL A 30 14.45 3.13 -6.32
C VAL A 30 13.96 1.83 -6.96
N CYS A 31 13.63 0.86 -6.11
CA CYS A 31 12.92 -0.34 -6.51
C CYS A 31 11.43 -0.15 -6.23
N LEU A 32 10.60 -0.30 -7.27
CA LEU A 32 9.15 -0.25 -7.16
C LEU A 32 8.62 -1.66 -6.92
N ASP A 33 7.90 -1.87 -5.82
CA ASP A 33 7.23 -3.14 -5.55
C ASP A 33 5.71 -2.97 -5.71
N THR A 34 5.10 -3.73 -6.62
CA THR A 34 3.67 -3.59 -6.92
C THR A 34 2.78 -3.96 -5.73
N CYS A 35 3.12 -4.99 -4.96
CA CYS A 35 2.37 -5.36 -3.75
C CYS A 35 2.52 -4.28 -2.68
N HIS A 36 3.72 -3.73 -2.48
CA HIS A 36 3.93 -2.65 -1.50
C HIS A 36 3.20 -1.36 -1.88
N SER A 37 3.29 -0.92 -3.13
CA SER A 37 2.59 0.28 -3.61
C SER A 37 1.07 0.11 -3.41
N PHE A 38 0.52 -1.05 -3.78
CA PHE A 38 -0.88 -1.36 -3.56
C PHE A 38 -1.26 -1.41 -2.07
N ALA A 39 -0.44 -2.07 -1.26
CA ALA A 39 -0.67 -2.17 0.18
C ALA A 39 -0.57 -0.80 0.89
N ALA A 40 0.24 0.13 0.36
CA ALA A 40 0.37 1.51 0.84
C ALA A 40 -0.78 2.42 0.38
N GLY A 41 -1.61 1.98 -0.57
CA GLY A 41 -2.80 2.70 -1.01
C GLY A 41 -2.71 3.33 -2.40
N TYR A 42 -1.64 3.07 -3.16
CA TYR A 42 -1.59 3.42 -4.58
C TYR A 42 -2.42 2.42 -5.38
N ASP A 43 -3.55 2.87 -5.92
CA ASP A 43 -4.36 2.07 -6.81
C ASP A 43 -3.67 2.00 -8.17
N ILE A 44 -3.24 0.80 -8.57
CA ILE A 44 -2.53 0.51 -9.83
C ILE A 44 -3.21 -0.64 -10.59
N LEU A 45 -4.49 -0.88 -10.32
CA LEU A 45 -5.22 -2.08 -10.76
C LEU A 45 -5.39 -2.21 -12.27
N ASP A 46 -5.31 -1.10 -12.99
CA ASP A 46 -5.50 -1.06 -14.44
C ASP A 46 -4.45 -0.15 -15.10
N ALA A 47 -4.38 -0.24 -16.43
CA ALA A 47 -3.38 0.50 -17.21
C ALA A 47 -3.43 2.02 -17.01
N THR A 48 -4.62 2.60 -16.80
CA THR A 48 -4.75 4.06 -16.60
C THR A 48 -4.18 4.45 -15.25
N LYS A 49 -4.55 3.71 -14.20
CA LYS A 49 -4.09 3.99 -12.84
C LYS A 49 -2.60 3.70 -12.64
N LEU A 50 -2.08 2.66 -13.30
CA LEU A 50 -0.64 2.40 -13.33
C LEU A 50 0.10 3.58 -14.00
N GLU A 51 -0.39 4.08 -15.12
CA GLU A 51 0.19 5.25 -15.80
C GLU A 51 0.16 6.49 -14.88
N ASP A 52 -0.96 6.77 -14.25
CA ASP A 52 -1.09 7.88 -13.28
C ASP A 52 -0.08 7.74 -12.13
N PHE A 53 0.12 6.52 -11.62
CA PHE A 53 1.10 6.25 -10.58
C PHE A 53 2.54 6.46 -11.06
N LEU A 54 2.89 5.97 -12.26
CA LEU A 54 4.21 6.15 -12.85
C LEU A 54 4.49 7.62 -13.20
N GLN A 55 3.48 8.38 -13.62
CA GLN A 55 3.60 9.82 -13.85
C GLN A 55 3.86 10.56 -12.54
N ASN A 56 3.10 10.25 -11.49
CA ASN A 56 3.34 10.82 -10.16
C ASN A 56 4.73 10.45 -9.61
N PHE A 57 5.20 9.23 -9.87
CA PHE A 57 6.58 8.83 -9.56
C PHE A 57 7.60 9.70 -10.31
N ASP A 58 7.39 9.96 -11.61
CA ASP A 58 8.26 10.84 -12.40
C ASP A 58 8.31 12.26 -11.83
N ASP A 59 7.13 12.84 -11.63
CA ASP A 59 7.00 14.25 -11.26
C ASP A 59 7.63 14.52 -9.89
N LEU A 60 7.58 13.53 -8.98
CA LEU A 60 8.05 13.68 -7.62
C LEU A 60 9.51 13.24 -7.44
N ILE A 61 9.87 12.07 -7.97
CA ILE A 61 11.18 11.43 -7.74
C ILE A 61 12.06 11.55 -8.97
N GLY A 62 11.51 11.34 -10.17
CA GLY A 62 12.23 11.28 -11.44
C GLY A 62 12.37 9.85 -11.97
N ALA A 63 12.00 9.64 -13.23
CA ALA A 63 12.08 8.34 -13.90
C ALA A 63 13.49 7.73 -13.87
N GLU A 64 14.53 8.56 -13.87
CA GLU A 64 15.93 8.14 -13.87
C GLU A 64 16.33 7.35 -12.62
N TYR A 65 15.60 7.50 -11.52
CA TYR A 65 15.87 6.75 -10.30
C TYR A 65 15.23 5.37 -10.32
N LEU A 66 14.25 5.08 -11.18
CA LEU A 66 13.64 3.76 -11.24
C LEU A 66 14.66 2.74 -11.75
N SER A 67 15.09 1.85 -10.86
CA SER A 67 16.22 0.94 -11.12
C SER A 67 15.82 -0.53 -11.16
N ALA A 68 14.67 -0.89 -10.56
CA ALA A 68 14.16 -2.25 -10.53
C ALA A 68 12.67 -2.27 -10.21
N ILE A 69 12.02 -3.39 -10.54
CA ILE A 69 10.64 -3.68 -10.14
C ILE A 69 10.60 -5.03 -9.44
N HIS A 70 10.00 -5.07 -8.25
CA HIS A 70 9.51 -6.31 -7.67
C HIS A 70 8.06 -6.49 -8.08
N LEU A 71 7.80 -7.55 -8.85
CA LEU A 71 6.51 -7.77 -9.48
C LEU A 71 5.73 -8.84 -8.72
N ASN A 72 4.90 -8.37 -7.80
CA ASN A 72 4.18 -9.17 -6.82
C ASN A 72 2.68 -8.84 -6.87
N ASP A 73 1.82 -9.85 -6.90
CA ASP A 73 0.39 -9.66 -6.60
C ASP A 73 0.20 -9.54 -5.07
N SER A 74 -0.98 -9.15 -4.61
CA SER A 74 -1.27 -8.94 -3.18
C SER A 74 -2.37 -9.87 -2.66
N LYS A 75 -2.11 -10.58 -1.56
CA LYS A 75 -3.14 -11.32 -0.82
C LYS A 75 -4.07 -10.37 -0.04
N ALA A 76 -3.67 -9.11 0.16
CA ALA A 76 -4.42 -8.14 0.96
C ALA A 76 -5.10 -7.09 0.06
N PRO A 77 -6.22 -6.50 0.49
CA PRO A 77 -6.88 -5.44 -0.29
C PRO A 77 -6.06 -4.13 -0.29
N LEU A 78 -6.41 -3.22 -1.20
CA LEU A 78 -5.81 -1.89 -1.36
C LEU A 78 -5.73 -1.16 -0.01
N GLY A 79 -4.57 -0.57 0.30
CA GLY A 79 -4.37 0.19 1.54
C GLY A 79 -4.48 -0.64 2.82
N ALA A 80 -4.26 -1.97 2.74
CA ALA A 80 -4.29 -2.82 3.92
C ALA A 80 -3.09 -2.64 4.86
N ASN A 81 -2.03 -1.99 4.39
CA ASN A 81 -0.73 -1.89 5.02
C ASN A 81 -0.17 -3.26 5.45
N ARG A 82 -0.29 -4.22 4.52
CA ARG A 82 0.15 -5.61 4.68
C ARG A 82 0.98 -6.01 3.48
N ASP A 83 2.24 -6.28 3.77
CA ASP A 83 3.16 -6.95 2.87
C ASP A 83 2.84 -8.46 2.89
N LEU A 84 2.03 -8.90 1.92
CA LEU A 84 1.58 -10.28 1.76
C LEU A 84 1.48 -10.59 0.27
N HIS A 85 2.56 -11.12 -0.30
CA HIS A 85 2.66 -11.40 -1.73
C HIS A 85 1.76 -12.55 -2.16
N GLN A 86 1.31 -12.49 -3.41
CA GLN A 86 0.52 -13.50 -4.09
C GLN A 86 1.11 -13.78 -5.48
N LYS A 87 0.82 -14.99 -5.99
CA LYS A 87 1.06 -15.36 -7.38
C LYS A 87 0.32 -14.44 -8.35
N LEU A 88 0.91 -14.22 -9.52
CA LEU A 88 0.41 -13.28 -10.51
C LEU A 88 -1.03 -13.62 -10.94
N GLY A 89 -1.92 -12.64 -10.83
CA GLY A 89 -3.32 -12.74 -11.24
C GLY A 89 -4.26 -13.40 -10.22
N GLN A 90 -3.74 -13.93 -9.11
CA GLN A 90 -4.54 -14.60 -8.09
C GLN A 90 -4.90 -13.67 -6.91
N GLY A 91 -4.23 -12.53 -6.77
CA GLY A 91 -4.45 -11.60 -5.67
C GLY A 91 -5.42 -10.48 -6.01
N PHE A 92 -5.43 -9.47 -5.14
CA PHE A 92 -6.27 -8.30 -5.28
C PHE A 92 -5.80 -7.34 -6.38
N LEU A 93 -4.54 -7.41 -6.81
CA LEU A 93 -4.09 -6.66 -7.99
C LEU A 93 -4.66 -7.27 -9.26
N GLY A 94 -4.68 -8.61 -9.34
CA GLY A 94 -5.23 -9.34 -10.48
C GLY A 94 -4.34 -9.22 -11.73
N LEU A 95 -4.78 -9.81 -12.85
CA LEU A 95 -3.91 -10.00 -14.01
C LEU A 95 -3.62 -8.70 -14.80
N GLU A 96 -4.50 -7.70 -14.69
CA GLU A 96 -4.45 -6.52 -15.56
C GLU A 96 -3.22 -5.63 -15.33
N VAL A 97 -2.80 -5.44 -14.08
CA VAL A 97 -1.57 -4.68 -13.80
C VAL A 97 -0.33 -5.32 -14.45
N PHE A 98 -0.26 -6.65 -14.46
CA PHE A 98 0.87 -7.38 -15.05
C PHE A 98 0.84 -7.29 -16.57
N ARG A 99 -0.36 -7.32 -17.19
CA ARG A 99 -0.54 -7.05 -18.61
C ARG A 99 -0.09 -5.63 -18.96
N ALA A 100 -0.49 -4.64 -18.16
CA ALA A 100 -0.12 -3.25 -18.36
C ALA A 100 1.40 -3.04 -18.26
N ILE A 101 2.05 -3.65 -17.25
CA ILE A 101 3.51 -3.59 -17.06
C ILE A 101 4.24 -4.25 -18.23
N ALA A 102 3.83 -5.46 -18.65
CA ALA A 102 4.45 -6.17 -19.77
C ALA A 102 4.40 -5.39 -21.10
N ASN A 103 3.42 -4.49 -21.24
CA ASN A 103 3.23 -3.66 -22.43
C ASN A 103 3.66 -2.19 -22.23
N CYS A 104 4.26 -1.84 -21.09
CA CYS A 104 4.64 -0.47 -20.78
C CYS A 104 6.04 -0.14 -21.34
N LYS A 105 6.09 0.69 -22.39
CA LYS A 105 7.35 1.13 -23.01
C LYS A 105 8.31 1.80 -22.02
N ARG A 106 7.78 2.54 -21.04
CA ARG A 106 8.58 3.27 -20.05
C ARG A 106 9.33 2.35 -19.08
N LEU A 107 8.89 1.09 -18.95
CA LEU A 107 9.51 0.11 -18.07
C LEU A 107 10.46 -0.84 -18.81
N GLN A 108 10.69 -0.64 -20.12
CA GLN A 108 11.65 -1.43 -20.87
C GLN A 108 13.07 -1.23 -20.32
N ASN A 109 13.84 -2.33 -20.29
CA ASN A 109 15.20 -2.40 -19.71
C ASN A 109 15.27 -2.21 -18.19
N ILE A 110 14.13 -2.14 -17.49
CA ILE A 110 14.10 -2.20 -16.03
C ILE A 110 14.07 -3.67 -15.61
N PRO A 111 15.00 -4.13 -14.75
CA PRO A 111 14.98 -5.51 -14.26
C PRO A 111 13.72 -5.76 -13.43
N ILE A 112 13.04 -6.87 -13.73
CA ILE A 112 11.87 -7.35 -13.01
C ILE A 112 12.25 -8.58 -12.19
N VAL A 113 11.89 -8.59 -10.91
CA VAL A 113 12.14 -9.68 -9.96
C VAL A 113 10.82 -10.17 -9.39
N LEU A 114 10.59 -11.48 -9.43
CA LEU A 114 9.44 -12.11 -8.78
C LEU A 114 9.81 -12.49 -7.34
N GLU A 115 8.94 -12.14 -6.39
CA GLU A 115 9.04 -12.55 -4.98
C GLU A 115 7.71 -13.21 -4.55
N THR A 116 7.04 -13.86 -5.50
CA THR A 116 5.78 -14.56 -5.31
C THR A 116 5.97 -15.79 -4.42
N PRO A 117 4.93 -16.20 -3.67
CA PRO A 117 5.03 -17.31 -2.73
C PRO A 117 5.14 -18.66 -3.43
N ILE A 118 6.04 -19.51 -2.94
CA ILE A 118 6.11 -20.94 -3.26
C ILE A 118 5.38 -21.71 -2.14
N GLU A 119 4.37 -22.50 -2.49
CA GLU A 119 3.66 -23.32 -1.51
C GLU A 119 4.52 -24.53 -1.08
N LYS A 120 4.23 -25.10 0.09
CA LYS A 120 5.07 -26.17 0.69
C LYS A 120 5.28 -27.41 -0.19
N ASN A 121 4.39 -27.65 -1.13
CA ASN A 121 4.39 -28.79 -2.04
C ASN A 121 4.84 -28.41 -3.46
N GLU A 122 5.38 -27.21 -3.65
CA GLU A 122 5.87 -26.69 -4.91
C GLU A 122 7.40 -26.51 -4.87
N THR A 123 7.98 -26.27 -6.04
CA THR A 123 9.40 -25.95 -6.22
C THR A 123 9.52 -24.58 -6.87
N ASP A 124 10.75 -24.06 -6.95
CA ASP A 124 11.07 -22.79 -7.62
C ASP A 124 10.73 -22.79 -9.12
N GLU A 125 10.34 -23.93 -9.70
CA GLU A 125 9.86 -24.03 -11.10
C GLU A 125 8.64 -23.14 -11.37
N ILE A 126 7.86 -22.80 -10.34
CA ILE A 126 6.71 -21.89 -10.45
C ILE A 126 7.10 -20.52 -10.99
N TYR A 127 8.30 -20.01 -10.67
CA TYR A 127 8.79 -18.75 -11.21
C TYR A 127 8.94 -18.82 -12.73
N GLY A 128 9.34 -19.98 -13.26
CA GLY A 128 9.42 -20.20 -14.71
C GLY A 128 8.04 -20.17 -15.38
N GLU A 129 6.99 -20.63 -14.69
CA GLU A 129 5.61 -20.53 -15.19
C GLU A 129 5.09 -19.09 -15.16
N GLU A 130 5.40 -18.33 -14.11
CA GLU A 130 5.01 -16.92 -13.98
C GLU A 130 5.77 -16.02 -14.96
N ILE A 131 7.04 -16.30 -15.24
CA ILE A 131 7.80 -15.62 -16.30
C ILE A 131 7.16 -15.88 -17.67
N LYS A 132 6.81 -17.14 -17.99
CA LYS A 132 6.10 -17.45 -19.24
C LYS A 132 4.74 -16.78 -19.33
N LEU A 133 4.04 -16.61 -18.20
CA LEU A 133 2.80 -15.84 -18.16
C LEU A 133 3.06 -14.38 -18.52
N LEU A 134 4.11 -13.75 -18.00
CA LEU A 134 4.49 -12.37 -18.34
C LEU A 134 4.85 -12.23 -19.82
N GLU A 135 5.68 -13.12 -20.35
CA GLU A 135 6.02 -13.17 -21.78
C GLU A 135 4.75 -13.33 -22.65
N TRP A 136 3.81 -14.18 -22.22
CA TRP A 136 2.55 -14.38 -22.93
C TRP A 136 1.61 -13.16 -22.89
N LEU A 137 1.72 -12.29 -21.88
CA LEU A 137 0.93 -11.06 -21.76
C LEU A 137 1.41 -9.96 -22.72
N GLU A 138 2.62 -10.07 -23.28
CA GLU A 138 3.12 -9.12 -24.27
C GLU A 138 2.21 -9.10 -25.51
N GLY A 139 1.77 -7.91 -25.92
CA GLY A 139 0.85 -7.70 -27.04
C GLY A 139 -0.62 -8.05 -26.76
N LYS A 140 -0.96 -8.63 -25.60
CA LYS A 140 -2.34 -8.95 -25.25
C LYS A 140 -3.17 -7.69 -24.97
N LEU A 141 -4.32 -7.58 -25.63
CA LEU A 141 -5.29 -6.52 -25.40
C LEU A 141 -6.23 -6.86 -24.24
N VAL A 142 -6.83 -5.85 -23.63
CA VAL A 142 -7.75 -6.03 -22.49
C VAL A 142 -9.04 -6.76 -22.88
N ASP A 143 -9.41 -6.70 -24.16
CA ASP A 143 -10.59 -7.33 -24.77
C ASP A 143 -10.26 -8.61 -25.54
N ASP A 144 -9.01 -9.09 -25.51
CA ASP A 144 -8.63 -10.39 -26.06
C ASP A 144 -9.33 -11.52 -25.28
N ALA A 145 -9.98 -12.43 -26.02
CA ALA A 145 -10.78 -13.50 -25.43
C ALA A 145 -9.95 -14.49 -24.59
N GLU A 146 -8.73 -14.83 -25.05
CA GLU A 146 -7.82 -15.72 -24.31
C GLU A 146 -7.30 -15.03 -23.05
N TYR A 147 -7.02 -13.72 -23.14
CA TYR A 147 -6.67 -12.90 -21.98
C TYR A 147 -7.77 -12.89 -20.93
N ILE A 148 -9.02 -12.63 -21.34
CA ILE A 148 -10.18 -12.62 -20.45
C ILE A 148 -10.35 -13.98 -19.77
N GLU A 149 -10.28 -15.07 -20.53
CA GLU A 149 -10.38 -16.43 -19.98
C GLU A 149 -9.28 -16.71 -18.95
N LYS A 150 -8.02 -16.38 -19.27
CA LYS A 150 -6.88 -16.58 -18.38
C LYS A 150 -6.98 -15.75 -17.11
N ARG A 151 -7.38 -14.47 -17.24
CA ARG A 151 -7.64 -13.56 -16.12
C ARG A 151 -8.69 -14.14 -15.18
N ASP A 152 -9.80 -14.59 -15.73
CA ASP A 152 -10.91 -15.13 -14.93
C ASP A 152 -10.51 -16.44 -14.26
N GLN A 153 -9.77 -17.32 -14.95
CA GLN A 153 -9.20 -18.54 -14.38
C GLN A 153 -8.32 -18.26 -13.16
N LEU A 154 -7.34 -17.36 -13.29
CA LEU A 154 -6.41 -17.00 -12.21
C LEU A 154 -7.13 -16.29 -11.06
N SER A 155 -8.07 -15.40 -11.40
CA SER A 155 -8.92 -14.75 -10.41
C SER A 155 -9.73 -15.77 -9.61
N THR A 156 -10.33 -16.77 -10.25
CA THR A 156 -11.05 -17.86 -9.56
C THR A 156 -10.12 -18.67 -8.66
N ALA A 157 -8.91 -19.00 -9.11
CA ALA A 157 -7.94 -19.76 -8.32
C ALA A 157 -7.61 -19.09 -6.98
N GLY A 158 -7.42 -17.75 -6.99
CA GLY A 158 -7.14 -16.99 -5.77
C GLY A 158 -8.35 -16.55 -4.95
N GLN A 159 -9.58 -16.80 -5.41
CA GLN A 159 -10.80 -16.23 -4.81
C GLN A 159 -10.96 -16.58 -3.33
N LYS A 160 -10.71 -17.84 -2.97
CA LYS A 160 -10.84 -18.31 -1.59
C LYS A 160 -9.91 -17.53 -0.65
N GLU A 161 -8.65 -17.39 -1.01
CA GLU A 161 -7.66 -16.68 -0.19
C GLU A 161 -8.01 -15.19 -0.09
N ARG A 162 -8.42 -14.55 -1.20
CA ARG A 162 -8.89 -13.16 -1.17
C ARG A 162 -10.04 -12.97 -0.19
N LEU A 163 -11.04 -13.86 -0.19
CA LEU A 163 -12.17 -13.79 0.74
C LEU A 163 -11.73 -13.96 2.20
N GLU A 164 -10.76 -14.83 2.48
CA GLU A 164 -10.21 -15.01 3.82
C GLU A 164 -9.45 -13.77 4.31
N HIS A 165 -8.60 -13.19 3.45
CA HIS A 165 -7.85 -11.98 3.77
C HIS A 165 -8.74 -10.74 3.89
N LEU A 166 -9.79 -10.63 3.07
CA LEU A 166 -10.79 -9.56 3.17
C LEU A 166 -11.50 -9.60 4.53
N LYS A 167 -11.98 -10.78 4.96
CA LYS A 167 -12.61 -10.96 6.28
C LYS A 167 -11.68 -10.54 7.42
N LYS A 168 -10.40 -10.96 7.36
CA LYS A 168 -9.38 -10.58 8.36
C LYS A 168 -9.15 -9.06 8.37
N TYR A 169 -9.09 -8.44 7.19
CA TYR A 169 -8.92 -7.00 7.04
C TYR A 169 -10.11 -6.24 7.64
N GLU A 170 -11.34 -6.56 7.24
CA GLU A 170 -12.55 -5.91 7.75
C GLU A 170 -12.68 -6.02 9.27
N ALA A 171 -12.40 -7.19 9.85
CA ALA A 171 -12.42 -7.39 11.30
C ALA A 171 -11.40 -6.48 12.01
N LYS A 172 -10.18 -6.38 11.47
CA LYS A 172 -9.14 -5.49 12.01
C LYS A 172 -9.52 -4.02 11.88
N THR A 173 -10.06 -3.60 10.73
CA THR A 173 -10.49 -2.22 10.49
C THR A 173 -11.63 -1.82 11.43
N LYS A 174 -12.61 -2.69 11.65
CA LYS A 174 -13.69 -2.48 12.64
C LYS A 174 -13.14 -2.35 14.07
N LYS A 175 -12.18 -3.19 14.46
CA LYS A 175 -11.53 -3.12 15.79
C LYS A 175 -10.78 -1.79 15.96
N ASN A 176 -10.02 -1.38 14.96
CA ASN A 176 -9.28 -0.12 14.98
C ASN A 176 -10.22 1.09 15.04
N ALA A 177 -11.29 1.10 14.26
CA ALA A 177 -12.29 2.17 14.29
C ALA A 177 -12.94 2.32 15.69
N LYS A 178 -13.29 1.21 16.34
CA LYS A 178 -13.79 1.20 17.73
C LYS A 178 -12.77 1.74 18.72
N ALA A 179 -11.51 1.33 18.62
CA ALA A 179 -10.43 1.81 19.49
C ALA A 179 -10.19 3.32 19.32
N THR A 180 -10.17 3.82 18.08
CA THR A 180 -10.01 5.25 17.78
C THR A 180 -11.20 6.07 18.28
N ALA A 181 -12.43 5.56 18.14
CA ALA A 181 -13.63 6.20 18.68
C ALA A 181 -13.61 6.25 20.22
N SER A 182 -13.15 5.19 20.88
CA SER A 182 -12.97 5.15 22.33
C SER A 182 -11.93 6.17 22.79
N LYS A 183 -10.75 6.24 22.16
CA LYS A 183 -9.71 7.23 22.47
C LYS A 183 -10.20 8.67 22.27
N ARG A 184 -10.98 8.94 21.20
CA ARG A 184 -11.60 10.26 20.98
C ARG A 184 -12.59 10.62 22.08
N LYS A 185 -13.40 9.67 22.56
CA LYS A 185 -14.31 9.90 23.69
C LYS A 185 -13.54 10.18 24.99
N THR A 186 -12.54 9.37 25.32
CA THR A 186 -11.69 9.57 26.51
C THR A 186 -10.99 10.92 26.48
N ASN A 187 -10.38 11.31 25.36
CA ASN A 187 -9.75 12.63 25.23
C ASN A 187 -10.76 13.80 25.32
N LYS A 188 -12.02 13.59 24.92
CA LYS A 188 -13.08 14.58 25.08
C LYS A 188 -13.54 14.71 26.53
N THR A 189 -13.62 13.60 27.26
CA THR A 189 -13.93 13.58 28.70
C THR A 189 -12.82 14.22 29.52
N ILE A 190 -11.56 13.87 29.28
CA ILE A 190 -10.40 14.50 29.94
C ILE A 190 -10.40 16.01 29.71
N LYS A 191 -10.61 16.46 28.46
CA LYS A 191 -10.73 17.90 28.13
C LYS A 191 -11.96 18.60 28.70
N ALA A 192 -12.97 17.87 29.18
CA ALA A 192 -14.14 18.43 29.84
C ALA A 192 -13.89 18.54 31.35
N GLU A 193 -13.32 17.49 31.96
CA GLU A 193 -12.89 17.48 33.37
C GLU A 193 -11.79 18.51 33.65
N GLU A 194 -10.84 18.72 32.73
CA GLU A 194 -9.83 19.79 32.85
C GLU A 194 -10.47 21.19 32.85
N ARG A 195 -11.55 21.40 32.08
CA ARG A 195 -12.25 22.71 32.05
C ARG A 195 -13.11 22.94 33.28
N GLU A 196 -13.78 21.91 33.78
CA GLU A 196 -14.57 22.03 35.03
C GLU A 196 -13.67 22.30 36.24
N ASN A 197 -12.47 21.70 36.29
CA ASN A 197 -11.49 21.97 37.35
C ASN A 197 -10.89 23.39 37.27
N ASP A 198 -10.70 23.95 36.07
CA ASP A 198 -10.23 25.33 35.89
C ASP A 198 -11.29 26.36 36.32
N ASP A 199 -12.59 26.09 36.09
CA ASP A 199 -13.68 26.97 36.49
C ASP A 199 -13.89 26.98 38.03
N ASP A 200 -13.74 25.85 38.71
CA ASP A 200 -13.80 25.76 40.18
C ASP A 200 -12.63 26.47 40.89
N ASP A 201 -11.44 26.49 40.26
CA ASP A 201 -10.25 27.13 40.81
C ASP A 201 -10.31 28.68 40.67
N ILE A 202 -11.03 29.19 39.66
CA ILE A 202 -11.34 30.62 39.49
C ILE A 202 -12.37 31.07 40.54
N ILE A 203 -13.43 30.30 40.79
CA ILE A 203 -14.47 30.65 41.77
C ILE A 203 -13.90 30.69 43.21
N ASN A 204 -12.97 29.79 43.56
CA ASN A 204 -12.29 29.79 44.86
C ASN A 204 -11.27 30.92 45.04
N LYS A 205 -10.65 31.41 43.97
CA LYS A 205 -9.73 32.57 44.02
C LYS A 205 -10.47 33.91 44.15
N VAL A 206 -11.67 34.04 43.58
CA VAL A 206 -12.48 35.26 43.67
C VAL A 206 -13.10 35.42 45.07
N THR A 207 -13.54 34.33 45.70
CA THR A 207 -14.17 34.36 47.03
C THR A 207 -13.19 34.62 48.18
N LYS A 208 -11.89 34.28 48.05
CA LYS A 208 -10.86 34.60 49.07
C LYS A 208 -10.40 36.06 49.04
N LYS A 209 -10.53 36.79 47.93
CA LYS A 209 -10.13 38.20 47.84
C LYS A 209 -11.09 39.19 48.49
N GLN A 210 -12.33 38.79 48.84
CA GLN A 210 -13.30 39.69 49.49
C GLN A 210 -13.30 39.63 51.02
N LYS A 211 -12.51 38.76 51.67
CA LYS A 211 -12.44 38.66 53.15
C LYS A 211 -11.27 39.40 53.81
N VAL A 212 -10.42 40.10 53.05
CA VAL A 212 -9.26 40.84 53.57
C VAL A 212 -9.35 42.32 53.20
N THR A 213 -10.45 42.97 53.58
CA THR A 213 -10.51 44.44 53.71
C THR A 213 -11.63 44.79 54.68
N ARG A 214 -11.30 44.77 55.96
CA ARG A 214 -11.84 45.69 56.97
C ARG A 214 -10.88 45.74 58.15
#